data_AF-A0A522WHA0-F1
#
_entry.id   AF-A0A522WHA0-F1
#
_cell.length_a   1.000
_cell.length_b   1.000
_cell.length_c   1.000
_cell.angle_alpha   90.00
_cell.angle_beta   90.00
_cell.angle_gamma   90.00
#
_symmetry.space_group_name_H-M   'P 1'
#
loop_
_entity.id
_entity.type
_entity.pdbx_description
1 polymer ?
#
loop_
_entity_poly.entity_id
_entity_poly.type
_entity_poly.pdbx_seq_one_letter_code
_entity_poly.pdbx_strand_id
1 'polypeptide(L)'
;MRIKKMNKYPLIILFMFSFFSNNALADKIYLKSGQIREGMFKARRASIPGDNWCTGEDEFEFVWSSSNSECLSKSDIIKVEKELKELKGIALLAKDSLWGEELNGYRTQLIPASSEYTVGYPMFFHLVMKNVGTDSKWYDSQGVGHNDLLIKDAKGKEVSYKGMTFQTAGSGCPIDPEETVTLFENRNIASVYSIIEPGKYTIQFRKGYYGMSEDSIFPESNIFEFEVKSGIPSEEDILISTLSDILPDNGWLLFPFQKTPPVVNLANYVSILVERQAKLKDDVVAMVLWQTNERSDMLAQQKVGDAEVIEYLGHSLLGKYYYVYIPLKAEEYWPSVRKDIAKALSLQK
;
A
#
# COMPACT_ATOMS: atom_id res chain seq x y z
N MET A 1 21.24 34.12 54.89
CA MET A 1 20.25 34.11 53.81
C MET A 1 20.97 33.75 52.51
N ARG A 2 20.70 32.55 51.97
CA ARG A 2 21.26 32.04 50.71
C ARG A 2 20.48 32.65 49.54
N ILE A 3 21.17 33.17 48.53
CA ILE A 3 20.65 33.20 47.15
C ILE A 3 21.72 32.63 46.23
N LYS A 4 21.49 31.37 45.84
CA LYS A 4 22.05 30.71 44.66
C LYS A 4 21.29 31.27 43.45
N LYS A 5 21.99 31.81 42.46
CA LYS A 5 21.52 31.84 41.07
C LYS A 5 22.70 31.60 40.14
N MET A 6 22.88 30.33 39.76
CA MET A 6 23.66 29.95 38.60
C MET A 6 22.77 30.18 37.38
N ASN A 7 23.13 31.11 36.50
CA ASN A 7 22.58 31.17 35.16
C ASN A 7 23.21 30.03 34.36
N LYS A 8 22.41 29.00 34.08
CA LYS A 8 22.72 27.96 33.09
C LYS A 8 22.20 28.45 31.73
N TYR A 9 23.10 28.62 30.76
CA TYR A 9 22.72 28.80 29.35
C TYR A 9 22.36 27.44 28.73
N PRO A 10 21.45 27.39 27.74
CA PRO A 10 21.12 26.13 27.07
C PRO A 10 22.22 25.74 26.08
N LEU A 11 22.65 24.48 26.20
CA LEU A 11 23.47 23.76 25.24
C LEU A 11 22.71 23.65 23.91
N ILE A 12 23.32 24.12 22.81
CA ILE A 12 22.78 23.95 21.44
C ILE A 12 23.61 22.85 20.78
N ILE A 13 23.01 21.68 20.57
CA ILE A 13 23.58 20.61 19.74
C ILE A 13 22.74 20.54 18.46
N LEU A 14 23.38 20.80 17.32
CA LEU A 14 22.80 20.67 15.99
C LEU A 14 23.14 19.28 15.45
N PHE A 15 22.13 18.50 15.03
CA PHE A 15 22.35 17.26 14.29
C PHE A 15 21.65 17.36 12.94
N MET A 16 22.41 17.22 11.85
CA MET A 16 21.87 16.94 10.52
C MET A 16 22.19 15.49 10.18
N PHE A 17 21.16 14.71 9.86
CA PHE A 17 21.32 13.39 9.23
C PHE A 17 20.80 13.51 7.81
N SER A 18 21.70 13.79 6.86
CA SER A 18 21.41 13.65 5.44
C SER A 18 21.73 12.21 5.03
N PHE A 19 20.70 11.39 4.79
CA PHE A 19 20.82 10.17 4.00
C PHE A 19 20.07 10.38 2.69
N PHE A 20 20.73 10.05 1.59
CA PHE A 20 20.25 10.25 0.22
C PHE A 20 18.80 9.79 0.05
N SER A 21 17.89 10.75 -0.06
CA SER A 21 16.73 10.62 -0.92
C SER A 21 16.70 11.87 -1.79
N ASN A 22 16.71 11.66 -3.11
CA ASN A 22 16.48 12.72 -4.07
C ASN A 22 15.03 13.18 -3.91
N ASN A 23 14.77 14.07 -2.96
CA ASN A 23 13.61 14.96 -2.97
C ASN A 23 13.94 16.18 -2.11
N ALA A 24 13.83 17.35 -2.73
CA ALA A 24 14.12 18.64 -2.14
C ALA A 24 13.17 18.93 -0.96
N LEU A 25 13.64 18.68 0.25
CA LEU A 25 13.10 19.26 1.47
C LEU A 25 14.21 20.11 2.08
N ALA A 26 14.05 21.42 1.98
CA ALA A 26 14.88 22.37 2.70
C ALA A 26 14.66 22.18 4.20
N ASP A 27 15.70 21.70 4.90
CA ASP A 27 15.68 21.46 6.33
C ASP A 27 15.40 22.75 7.12
N LYS A 28 14.33 22.75 7.93
CA LYS A 28 14.12 23.75 9.00
C LYS A 28 14.49 23.13 10.34
N ILE A 29 15.53 23.68 10.98
CA ILE A 29 15.97 23.28 12.32
C ILE A 29 15.08 23.97 13.36
N TYR A 30 14.40 23.18 14.20
CA TYR A 30 13.65 23.70 15.36
C TYR A 30 14.47 23.53 16.64
N LEU A 31 14.88 24.66 17.24
CA LEU A 31 15.50 24.66 18.57
C LEU A 31 14.41 24.67 19.66
N LYS A 32 14.61 23.86 20.72
CA LYS A 32 13.70 23.69 21.87
C LYS A 32 13.54 24.95 22.76
N SER A 33 13.96 26.13 22.28
CA SER A 33 13.86 27.41 22.98
C SER A 33 13.38 28.56 22.09
N GLY A 34 12.43 28.33 21.19
CA GLY A 34 11.58 29.40 20.62
C GLY A 34 12.26 30.57 19.87
N GLN A 35 13.58 30.55 19.67
CA GLN A 35 14.31 31.55 18.90
C GLN A 35 14.90 30.90 17.65
N ILE A 36 14.40 31.35 16.50
CA ILE A 36 15.01 31.09 15.20
C ILE A 36 16.23 32.02 15.11
N ARG A 37 17.43 31.46 15.00
CA ARG A 37 18.61 32.19 14.53
C ARG A 37 18.95 31.71 13.14
N GLU A 38 18.79 32.58 12.14
CA GLU A 38 19.34 32.36 10.81
C GLU A 38 20.86 32.51 10.86
N GLY A 39 21.58 31.40 10.68
CA GLY A 39 23.01 31.42 10.38
C GLY A 39 23.20 31.24 8.87
N MET A 40 23.98 32.11 8.24
CA MET A 40 24.42 31.89 6.86
C MET A 40 25.44 30.76 6.81
N PHE A 41 25.10 29.68 6.11
CA PHE A 41 26.04 28.62 5.75
C PHE A 41 26.79 29.02 4.48
N LYS A 42 28.13 29.12 4.54
CA LYS A 42 28.96 29.24 3.34
C LYS A 42 29.68 27.92 3.09
N ALA A 43 29.18 27.14 2.13
CA ALA A 43 29.97 26.06 1.55
C ALA A 43 31.08 26.67 0.69
N ARG A 44 32.35 26.37 0.99
CA ARG A 44 33.47 26.68 0.09
C ARG A 44 33.79 25.43 -0.71
N ARG A 45 33.61 25.50 -2.03
CA ARG A 45 34.11 24.50 -2.95
C ARG A 45 35.58 24.83 -3.23
N ALA A 46 36.51 23.96 -2.87
CA ALA A 46 37.89 24.09 -3.33
C ALA A 46 37.93 23.68 -4.82
N SER A 47 38.12 24.66 -5.71
CA SER A 47 38.32 24.38 -7.14
C SER A 47 39.78 23.96 -7.36
N ILE A 48 40.00 22.71 -7.74
CA ILE A 48 41.27 22.27 -8.33
C ILE A 48 41.08 22.35 -9.86
N PRO A 49 41.90 23.11 -10.60
CA PRO A 49 41.83 23.13 -12.05
C PRO A 49 42.64 21.97 -12.64
N GLY A 50 41.97 21.07 -13.36
CA GLY A 50 42.60 20.01 -14.15
C GLY A 50 41.70 18.80 -14.33
N ASP A 51 41.50 18.38 -15.58
CA ASP A 51 40.58 17.34 -16.03
C ASP A 51 40.70 15.99 -15.30
N ASN A 52 39.57 15.47 -14.81
CA ASN A 52 39.03 14.12 -15.08
C ASN A 52 37.82 13.83 -14.17
N TRP A 53 36.73 13.37 -14.77
CA TRP A 53 35.53 12.92 -14.07
C TRP A 53 35.75 11.52 -13.49
N CYS A 54 36.02 11.41 -12.20
CA CYS A 54 35.84 10.20 -11.41
C CYS A 54 35.30 10.58 -10.03
N THR A 55 34.41 9.74 -9.51
CA THR A 55 33.75 9.77 -8.20
C THR A 55 34.70 10.15 -7.06
N GLY A 56 34.65 11.42 -6.63
CA GLY A 56 35.23 11.86 -5.37
C GLY A 56 34.17 11.81 -4.29
N GLU A 57 34.45 11.13 -3.18
CA GLU A 57 33.73 11.37 -1.92
C GLU A 57 34.01 12.82 -1.53
N ASP A 58 33.01 13.69 -1.65
CA ASP A 58 33.12 15.08 -1.19
C ASP A 58 33.23 15.07 0.35
N GLU A 59 34.45 15.17 0.88
CA GLU A 59 34.67 15.45 2.30
C GLU A 59 34.28 16.91 2.58
N PHE A 60 33.11 17.10 3.20
CA PHE A 60 32.71 18.39 3.72
C PHE A 60 33.41 18.66 5.06
N GLU A 61 34.44 19.49 5.05
CA GLU A 61 35.05 19.98 6.27
C GLU A 61 34.21 21.13 6.85
N PHE A 62 33.40 20.85 7.88
CA PHE A 62 32.64 21.86 8.59
C PHE A 62 33.52 22.59 9.60
N VAL A 63 34.08 23.73 9.20
CA VAL A 63 34.84 24.59 10.12
C VAL A 63 33.87 25.46 10.92
N TRP A 64 33.65 25.10 12.18
CA TRP A 64 32.87 25.90 13.12
C TRP A 64 33.77 26.98 13.76
N SER A 65 33.72 28.21 13.26
CA SER A 65 34.35 29.35 13.94
C SER A 65 33.35 29.98 14.92
N SER A 66 33.34 29.54 16.18
CA SER A 66 32.69 30.32 17.23
C SER A 66 33.74 31.17 17.95
N SER A 67 33.55 32.48 17.92
CA SER A 67 34.41 33.45 18.63
C SER A 67 34.18 33.46 20.16
N ASN A 68 33.44 32.50 20.70
CA ASN A 68 33.14 32.32 22.13
C ASN A 68 33.05 30.82 22.48
N SER A 69 34.08 30.03 22.14
CA SER A 69 34.13 28.63 22.54
C SER A 69 34.54 28.52 24.01
N GLU A 70 33.57 28.47 24.92
CA GLU A 70 33.82 27.81 26.20
C GLU A 70 34.15 26.34 25.89
N CYS A 71 35.41 25.95 26.12
CA CYS A 71 35.84 24.58 25.92
C CYS A 71 34.98 23.67 26.79
N LEU A 72 34.28 22.71 26.17
CA LEU A 72 33.55 21.68 26.89
C LEU A 72 34.51 20.98 27.85
N SER A 73 34.07 20.79 29.09
CA SER A 73 34.85 20.01 30.03
C SER A 73 34.98 18.56 29.51
N LYS A 74 36.05 17.87 29.89
CA LYS A 74 36.23 16.44 29.56
C LYS A 74 35.03 15.59 29.98
N SER A 75 34.35 15.95 31.08
CA SER A 75 33.12 15.29 31.51
C SER A 75 31.93 15.54 30.59
N ASP A 76 31.81 16.73 30.00
CA ASP A 76 30.74 17.03 29.05
C ASP A 76 30.94 16.28 27.74
N ILE A 77 32.19 16.16 27.27
CA ILE A 77 32.54 15.37 26.08
C ILE A 77 32.15 13.90 26.26
N ILE A 78 32.57 13.28 27.37
CA ILE A 78 32.23 11.87 27.68
C ILE A 78 30.72 11.66 27.75
N LYS A 79 29.98 12.64 28.30
CA LYS A 79 28.52 12.58 28.38
C LYS A 79 27.88 12.62 26.99
N VAL A 80 28.34 13.52 26.12
CA VAL A 80 27.84 13.63 24.73
C VAL A 80 28.14 12.37 23.92
N GLU A 81 29.34 11.80 24.05
CA GLU A 81 29.70 10.53 23.39
C GLU A 81 28.80 9.36 23.82
N LYS A 82 28.47 9.28 25.11
CA LYS A 82 27.55 8.27 25.63
C LYS A 82 26.14 8.44 25.07
N GLU A 83 25.60 9.66 25.11
CA GLU A 83 24.27 9.97 24.56
C GLU A 83 24.21 9.69 23.05
N LEU A 84 25.29 9.98 22.31
CA LEU A 84 25.40 9.66 20.88
C LEU A 84 25.40 8.15 20.62
N LYS A 85 26.10 7.37 21.44
CA LYS A 85 26.11 5.90 21.32
C LYS A 85 24.72 5.31 21.60
N GLU A 86 24.01 5.85 22.60
CA GLU A 86 22.63 5.47 22.90
C GLU A 86 21.67 5.83 21.75
N LEU A 87 21.77 7.05 21.20
CA LEU A 87 20.95 7.49 20.06
C LEU A 87 21.22 6.67 18.80
N LYS A 88 22.49 6.32 18.52
CA LYS A 88 22.84 5.41 17.42
C LYS A 88 22.25 4.01 17.64
N GLY A 89 22.28 3.51 18.88
CA GLY A 89 21.65 2.24 19.24
C GLY A 89 20.14 2.27 19.01
N ILE A 90 19.45 3.34 19.42
CA ILE A 90 18.01 3.54 19.20
C ILE A 90 17.70 3.65 17.70
N ALA A 91 18.51 4.39 16.93
CA ALA A 91 18.32 4.52 15.49
C ALA A 91 18.54 3.19 14.75
N LEU A 92 19.50 2.36 15.20
CA LEU A 92 19.73 1.03 14.65
C LEU A 92 18.56 0.09 14.96
N LEU A 93 18.08 0.09 16.21
CA LEU A 93 16.90 -0.68 16.63
C LEU A 93 15.63 -0.22 15.91
N ALA A 94 15.48 1.09 15.70
CA ALA A 94 14.39 1.65 14.92
C ALA A 94 14.47 1.17 13.46
N LYS A 95 15.67 1.15 12.86
CA LYS A 95 15.89 0.64 11.50
C LYS A 95 15.58 -0.86 11.40
N ASP A 96 15.97 -1.65 12.39
CA ASP A 96 15.68 -3.10 12.42
C ASP A 96 14.21 -3.40 12.67
N SER A 97 13.50 -2.52 13.40
CA SER A 97 12.04 -2.64 13.62
C SER A 97 11.20 -2.36 12.38
N LEU A 98 11.79 -1.77 11.34
CA LEU A 98 11.10 -1.54 10.07
C LEU A 98 10.91 -2.83 9.26
N TRP A 99 11.67 -3.88 9.58
CA TRP A 99 11.59 -5.17 8.92
C TRP A 99 10.72 -6.13 9.73
N GLY A 100 9.98 -6.98 9.04
CA GLY A 100 9.29 -8.12 9.64
C GLY A 100 10.25 -9.12 10.30
N GLU A 101 9.69 -10.15 10.92
CA GLU A 101 10.49 -11.23 11.50
C GLU A 101 11.28 -11.98 10.43
N GLU A 102 12.44 -12.51 10.80
CA GLU A 102 13.21 -13.35 9.91
C GLU A 102 12.51 -14.71 9.74
N LEU A 103 12.39 -15.17 8.50
CA LEU A 103 11.97 -16.53 8.18
C LEU A 103 12.84 -17.06 7.04
N ASN A 104 13.44 -18.23 7.25
CA ASN A 104 14.31 -18.90 6.27
C ASN A 104 15.43 -17.97 5.75
N GLY A 105 15.95 -17.10 6.62
CA GLY A 105 16.95 -16.06 6.35
C GLY A 105 16.54 -15.04 5.29
N TYR A 106 15.24 -14.76 5.19
CA TYR A 106 14.69 -13.58 4.55
C TYR A 106 14.05 -12.66 5.60
N ARG A 107 13.95 -11.37 5.28
CA ARG A 107 13.06 -10.41 5.96
C ARG A 107 12.32 -9.59 4.91
N THR A 108 11.08 -9.22 5.18
CA THR A 108 10.30 -8.35 4.29
C THR A 108 9.95 -7.03 4.99
N GLN A 109 9.80 -5.97 4.21
CA GLN A 109 9.41 -4.65 4.70
C GLN A 109 8.37 -4.05 3.75
N LEU A 110 7.25 -3.64 4.33
CA LEU A 110 6.20 -2.91 3.64
C LEU A 110 6.34 -1.41 3.93
N ILE A 111 6.41 -0.61 2.86
CA ILE A 111 6.71 0.82 2.90
C ILE A 111 5.56 1.57 2.26
N PRO A 112 4.93 2.54 2.94
CA PRO A 112 3.93 3.41 2.31
C PRO A 112 4.61 4.36 1.32
N ALA A 113 3.98 4.62 0.17
CA ALA A 113 4.45 5.65 -0.75
C ALA A 113 4.05 7.07 -0.32
N SER A 114 3.03 7.19 0.54
CA SER A 114 2.50 8.46 1.05
C SER A 114 2.31 8.40 2.57
N SER A 115 2.48 9.55 3.23
CA SER A 115 2.12 9.71 4.66
C SER A 115 0.62 9.88 4.88
N GLU A 116 -0.15 10.16 3.83
CA GLU A 116 -1.58 10.41 3.90
C GLU A 116 -2.33 9.69 2.78
N TYR A 117 -3.48 9.10 3.13
CA TYR A 117 -4.40 8.47 2.18
C TYR A 117 -5.80 9.06 2.31
N THR A 118 -6.59 8.99 1.25
CA THR A 118 -7.97 9.49 1.22
C THR A 118 -8.86 8.47 0.52
N VAL A 119 -10.07 8.23 1.04
CA VAL A 119 -11.05 7.33 0.41
C VAL A 119 -11.29 7.73 -1.05
N GLY A 120 -11.29 6.76 -1.96
CA GLY A 120 -11.50 6.97 -3.40
C GLY A 120 -10.25 7.39 -4.19
N TYR A 121 -9.12 7.60 -3.53
CA TYR A 121 -7.84 7.90 -4.18
C TYR A 121 -6.90 6.68 -4.15
N PRO A 122 -5.97 6.55 -5.12
CA PRO A 122 -4.95 5.52 -5.09
C PRO A 122 -4.13 5.54 -3.78
N MET A 123 -3.86 4.35 -3.24
CA MET A 123 -3.08 4.16 -2.02
C MET A 123 -1.89 3.26 -2.34
N PHE A 124 -0.73 3.85 -2.63
CA PHE A 124 0.44 3.12 -3.11
C PHE A 124 1.33 2.63 -1.99
N PHE A 125 1.78 1.38 -2.09
CA PHE A 125 2.75 0.75 -1.19
C PHE A 125 3.85 0.06 -2.00
N HIS A 126 5.03 -0.03 -1.37
CA HIS A 126 6.19 -0.80 -1.82
C HIS A 126 6.38 -2.00 -0.88
N LEU A 127 6.78 -3.14 -1.42
CA LEU A 127 7.24 -4.29 -0.64
C LEU A 127 8.64 -4.64 -1.09
N VAL A 128 9.55 -4.68 -0.13
CA VAL A 128 10.94 -5.10 -0.35
C VAL A 128 11.24 -6.34 0.47
N MET A 129 12.19 -7.14 -0.01
CA MET A 129 12.71 -8.31 0.68
C MET A 129 14.22 -8.22 0.74
N LYS A 130 14.80 -8.63 1.87
CA LYS A 130 16.23 -8.74 2.07
C LYS A 130 16.62 -10.19 2.36
N ASN A 131 17.69 -10.66 1.74
CA ASN A 131 18.39 -11.88 2.17
C ASN A 131 19.30 -11.52 3.36
N VAL A 132 18.95 -12.00 4.55
CA VAL A 132 19.76 -11.80 5.78
C VAL A 132 20.59 -13.03 6.12
N GLY A 133 20.55 -14.06 5.26
CA GLY A 133 21.40 -15.24 5.37
C GLY A 133 22.82 -14.99 4.87
N THR A 134 23.68 -15.98 5.07
CA THR A 134 25.09 -15.95 4.65
C THR A 134 25.33 -16.45 3.24
N ASP A 135 24.32 -17.07 2.62
CA ASP A 135 24.41 -17.69 1.29
C ASP A 135 23.44 -17.04 0.31
N SER A 136 23.75 -17.12 -0.99
CA SER A 136 22.83 -16.72 -2.06
C SER A 136 21.62 -17.65 -2.07
N LYS A 137 20.43 -17.10 -2.28
CA LYS A 137 19.17 -17.83 -2.22
C LYS A 137 18.31 -17.55 -3.43
N TRP A 138 17.28 -18.36 -3.64
CA TRP A 138 16.33 -18.20 -4.73
C TRP A 138 14.98 -17.71 -4.22
N TYR A 139 14.37 -16.80 -4.98
CA TYR A 139 13.01 -16.31 -4.73
C TYR A 139 12.21 -16.18 -6.02
N ASP A 140 10.88 -16.20 -5.93
CA ASP A 140 9.95 -15.92 -7.02
C ASP A 140 8.93 -14.89 -6.55
N SER A 141 8.86 -13.75 -7.23
CA SER A 141 7.94 -12.67 -6.88
C SER A 141 6.57 -12.80 -7.54
N GLN A 142 6.33 -13.78 -8.41
CA GLN A 142 5.08 -13.87 -9.17
C GLN A 142 3.84 -14.22 -8.32
N GLY A 143 4.04 -14.78 -7.13
CA GLY A 143 2.96 -15.01 -6.17
C GLY A 143 2.58 -13.76 -5.36
N VAL A 144 3.44 -12.74 -5.38
CA VAL A 144 3.21 -11.47 -4.70
C VAL A 144 2.24 -10.64 -5.55
N GLY A 145 1.16 -10.15 -4.94
CA GLY A 145 0.11 -9.44 -5.68
C GLY A 145 -1.30 -10.01 -5.56
N HIS A 146 -1.46 -11.20 -4.98
CA HIS A 146 -2.75 -11.91 -4.92
C HIS A 146 -3.21 -12.16 -3.48
N ASN A 147 -4.08 -11.28 -2.96
CA ASN A 147 -4.62 -11.37 -1.59
C ASN A 147 -3.57 -11.65 -0.50
N ASP A 148 -2.41 -11.03 -0.67
CA ASP A 148 -1.18 -11.19 0.08
C ASP A 148 -1.01 -10.13 1.17
N LEU A 149 -1.96 -9.20 1.31
CA LEU A 149 -1.96 -8.18 2.36
C LEU A 149 -3.08 -8.48 3.37
N LEU A 150 -2.75 -8.42 4.66
CA LEU A 150 -3.69 -8.38 5.77
C LEU A 150 -3.95 -6.91 6.10
N ILE A 151 -5.13 -6.43 5.72
CA ILE A 151 -5.57 -5.07 6.05
C ILE A 151 -6.70 -5.17 7.06
N LYS A 152 -6.58 -4.48 8.19
CA LYS A 152 -7.63 -4.42 9.23
C LYS A 152 -8.05 -2.99 9.47
N ASP A 153 -9.35 -2.78 9.68
CA ASP A 153 -9.91 -1.50 10.10
C ASP A 153 -9.65 -1.21 11.60
N ALA A 154 -10.10 -0.06 12.08
CA ALA A 154 -9.97 0.35 13.48
C ALA A 154 -10.68 -0.59 14.48
N LYS A 155 -11.60 -1.44 14.00
CA LYS A 155 -12.30 -2.46 14.79
C LYS A 155 -11.61 -3.82 14.73
N GLY A 156 -10.51 -3.93 13.99
CA GLY A 156 -9.78 -5.18 13.75
C GLY A 156 -10.43 -6.09 12.71
N LYS A 157 -11.48 -5.64 12.02
CA LYS A 157 -12.13 -6.39 10.93
C LYS A 157 -11.25 -6.35 9.69
N GLU A 158 -11.05 -7.50 9.07
CA GLU A 158 -10.33 -7.61 7.81
C GLU A 158 -11.09 -6.89 6.68
N VAL A 159 -10.37 -6.07 5.91
CA VAL A 159 -10.90 -5.42 4.71
C VAL A 159 -10.98 -6.44 3.60
N SER A 160 -12.16 -6.55 2.97
CA SER A 160 -12.40 -7.50 1.89
C SER A 160 -11.47 -7.24 0.70
N TYR A 161 -10.85 -8.32 0.22
CA TYR A 161 -10.14 -8.35 -1.05
C TYR A 161 -11.14 -8.42 -2.20
N LYS A 162 -10.99 -7.55 -3.19
CA LYS A 162 -11.81 -7.47 -4.41
C LYS A 162 -10.99 -7.69 -5.69
N GLY A 163 -9.69 -7.92 -5.58
CA GLY A 163 -8.85 -8.19 -6.75
C GLY A 163 -9.14 -9.55 -7.36
N MET A 164 -8.90 -9.71 -8.65
CA MET A 164 -8.97 -11.02 -9.29
C MET A 164 -7.81 -11.93 -8.84
N THR A 165 -8.02 -13.24 -8.89
CA THR A 165 -6.96 -14.24 -8.78
C THR A 165 -6.46 -14.60 -10.18
N PHE A 166 -5.15 -14.70 -10.34
CA PHE A 166 -4.53 -15.08 -11.60
C PHE A 166 -3.67 -16.32 -11.39
N GLN A 167 -3.56 -17.15 -12.43
CA GLN A 167 -2.54 -18.18 -12.49
C GLN A 167 -1.27 -17.55 -13.04
N THR A 168 -0.17 -17.68 -12.29
CA THR A 168 1.15 -17.21 -12.70
C THR A 168 2.06 -18.40 -12.98
N ALA A 169 3.07 -18.20 -13.84
CA ALA A 169 4.01 -19.24 -14.25
C ALA A 169 5.42 -18.85 -13.79
N GLY A 170 5.76 -19.35 -12.60
CA GLY A 170 6.91 -18.93 -11.81
C GLY A 170 8.27 -19.11 -12.48
N SER A 171 9.21 -18.21 -12.16
CA SER A 171 10.63 -18.38 -12.45
C SER A 171 11.44 -17.77 -11.30
N GLY A 172 12.26 -18.60 -10.64
CA GLY A 172 13.09 -18.13 -9.55
C GLY A 172 14.22 -17.20 -10.04
N CYS A 173 14.59 -16.26 -9.18
CA CYS A 173 15.76 -15.38 -9.31
C CYS A 173 16.68 -15.56 -8.10
N PRO A 174 18.02 -15.54 -8.28
CA PRO A 174 18.93 -15.51 -7.14
C PRO A 174 18.91 -14.14 -6.44
N ILE A 175 19.23 -14.13 -5.14
CA ILE A 175 19.44 -12.95 -4.30
C ILE A 175 20.62 -13.22 -3.37
N ASP A 176 21.64 -12.38 -3.46
CA ASP A 176 22.89 -12.54 -2.71
C ASP A 176 22.75 -12.14 -1.23
N PRO A 177 23.66 -12.58 -0.34
CA PRO A 177 23.67 -12.15 1.05
C PRO A 177 23.62 -10.62 1.18
N GLU A 178 22.80 -10.13 2.09
CA GLU A 178 22.54 -8.71 2.35
C GLU A 178 21.88 -7.92 1.20
N GLU A 179 21.66 -8.53 0.04
CA GLU A 179 20.97 -7.92 -1.08
C GLU A 179 19.48 -7.68 -0.72
N THR A 180 18.95 -6.56 -1.22
CA THR A 180 17.54 -6.20 -1.10
C THR A 180 16.93 -6.11 -2.49
N VAL A 181 15.79 -6.76 -2.68
CA VAL A 181 15.02 -6.76 -3.92
C VAL A 181 13.63 -6.18 -3.66
N THR A 182 13.07 -5.54 -4.67
CA THR A 182 11.69 -5.03 -4.63
C THR A 182 10.75 -6.10 -5.16
N LEU A 183 9.82 -6.55 -4.33
CA LEU A 183 8.78 -7.51 -4.72
C LEU A 183 7.62 -6.81 -5.45
N PHE A 184 7.24 -5.60 -5.01
CA PHE A 184 6.46 -4.65 -5.81
C PHE A 184 6.79 -3.21 -5.43
N GLU A 185 6.79 -2.31 -6.41
CA GLU A 185 7.16 -0.91 -6.19
C GLU A 185 5.92 -0.03 -5.94
N ASN A 186 4.94 0.04 -6.84
CA ASN A 186 3.83 1.01 -6.69
C ASN A 186 2.47 0.32 -6.71
N ARG A 187 2.23 -0.57 -5.74
CA ARG A 187 0.96 -1.27 -5.71
C ARG A 187 -0.13 -0.41 -5.10
N ASN A 188 -1.15 -0.09 -5.90
CA ASN A 188 -2.36 0.55 -5.42
C ASN A 188 -3.23 -0.45 -4.63
N ILE A 189 -3.27 -0.35 -3.30
CA ILE A 189 -4.09 -1.27 -2.49
C ILE A 189 -5.58 -0.97 -2.63
N ALA A 190 -5.98 0.27 -2.90
CA ALA A 190 -7.38 0.65 -3.04
C ALA A 190 -8.03 0.08 -4.32
N SER A 191 -7.25 -0.34 -5.31
CA SER A 191 -7.78 -1.03 -6.49
C SER A 191 -8.08 -2.51 -6.24
N VAL A 192 -7.57 -3.10 -5.17
CA VAL A 192 -7.73 -4.54 -4.87
C VAL A 192 -8.30 -4.85 -3.49
N TYR A 193 -8.47 -3.85 -2.62
CA TYR A 193 -9.14 -3.95 -1.32
C TYR A 193 -10.23 -2.88 -1.17
N SER A 194 -11.33 -3.22 -0.51
CA SER A 194 -12.50 -2.34 -0.33
C SER A 194 -12.34 -1.35 0.84
N ILE A 195 -11.40 -0.41 0.72
CA ILE A 195 -11.16 0.64 1.73
C ILE A 195 -12.10 1.83 1.45
N ILE A 196 -13.33 1.75 1.97
CA ILE A 196 -14.42 2.70 1.66
C ILE A 196 -14.76 3.65 2.81
N GLU A 197 -14.27 3.40 4.02
CA GLU A 197 -14.52 4.23 5.19
C GLU A 197 -13.25 5.02 5.58
N PRO A 198 -13.38 6.27 6.04
CA PRO A 198 -12.27 6.96 6.67
C PRO A 198 -11.99 6.37 8.06
N GLY A 199 -10.73 6.41 8.48
CA GLY A 199 -10.33 5.94 9.80
C GLY A 199 -8.91 5.40 9.86
N LYS A 200 -8.60 4.75 10.99
CA LYS A 200 -7.31 4.08 11.19
C LYS A 200 -7.35 2.65 10.64
N TYR A 201 -6.25 2.26 10.01
CA TYR A 201 -6.06 0.93 9.45
C TYR A 201 -4.68 0.40 9.82
N THR A 202 -4.56 -0.93 9.85
CA THR A 202 -3.27 -1.63 9.88
C THR A 202 -3.10 -2.42 8.60
N ILE A 203 -1.89 -2.45 8.05
CA ILE A 203 -1.54 -3.28 6.89
C ILE A 203 -0.27 -4.07 7.15
N GLN A 204 -0.26 -5.32 6.69
CA GLN A 204 0.89 -6.21 6.76
C GLN A 204 0.90 -7.09 5.52
N PHE A 205 2.07 -7.33 4.91
CA PHE A 205 2.23 -8.42 3.96
C PHE A 205 2.17 -9.74 4.72
N ARG A 206 1.25 -10.62 4.32
CA ARG A 206 1.09 -11.97 4.85
C ARG A 206 2.24 -12.85 4.34
N LYS A 207 2.41 -14.00 4.98
CA LYS A 207 3.21 -15.08 4.41
C LYS A 207 2.74 -15.37 2.98
N GLY A 208 3.67 -15.31 2.03
CA GLY A 208 3.43 -15.62 0.61
C GLY A 208 4.33 -16.76 0.16
N TYR A 209 3.94 -17.48 -0.88
CA TYR A 209 4.80 -18.54 -1.44
C TYR A 209 5.70 -17.98 -2.55
N TYR A 210 6.98 -18.35 -2.52
CA TYR A 210 8.00 -17.97 -3.52
C TYR A 210 8.54 -19.17 -4.30
N GLY A 211 7.87 -20.32 -4.22
CA GLY A 211 8.29 -21.54 -4.88
C GLY A 211 7.29 -22.68 -4.69
N MET A 212 7.64 -23.84 -5.23
CA MET A 212 6.79 -25.04 -5.22
C MET A 212 6.95 -25.88 -3.94
N SER A 213 7.89 -25.54 -3.05
CA SER A 213 8.09 -26.25 -1.78
C SER A 213 7.40 -25.55 -0.62
N GLU A 214 6.99 -26.32 0.39
CA GLU A 214 6.41 -25.80 1.64
C GLU A 214 7.38 -24.88 2.40
N ASP A 215 8.69 -25.04 2.18
CA ASP A 215 9.72 -24.20 2.78
C ASP A 215 9.91 -22.86 2.03
N SER A 216 9.27 -22.69 0.86
CA SER A 216 9.38 -21.49 0.04
C SER A 216 8.37 -20.42 0.45
N ILE A 217 8.43 -19.98 1.72
CA ILE A 217 7.50 -19.00 2.29
C ILE A 217 8.21 -17.70 2.64
N PHE A 218 7.77 -16.59 2.04
CA PHE A 218 8.21 -15.25 2.42
C PHE A 218 7.75 -14.95 3.85
N PRO A 219 8.60 -14.34 4.70
CA PRO A 219 8.17 -13.84 6.00
C PRO A 219 7.11 -12.74 5.84
N GLU A 220 6.31 -12.59 6.88
CA GLU A 220 5.43 -11.43 7.01
C GLU A 220 6.25 -10.14 7.13
N SER A 221 5.72 -9.03 6.62
CA SER A 221 6.38 -7.73 6.81
C SER A 221 6.15 -7.18 8.22
N ASN A 222 6.77 -6.03 8.49
CA ASN A 222 6.31 -5.13 9.55
C ASN A 222 4.81 -4.82 9.40
N ILE A 223 4.15 -4.57 10.53
CA ILE A 223 2.79 -4.00 10.57
C ILE A 223 2.95 -2.49 10.43
N PHE A 224 2.23 -1.91 9.48
CA PHE A 224 2.17 -0.47 9.29
C PHE A 224 0.79 0.06 9.67
N GLU A 225 0.74 1.08 10.52
CA GLU A 225 -0.49 1.80 10.86
C GLU A 225 -0.61 3.04 9.99
N PHE A 226 -1.80 3.28 9.44
CA PHE A 226 -2.07 4.46 8.63
C PHE A 226 -3.49 5.00 8.85
N GLU A 227 -3.66 6.27 8.51
CA GLU A 227 -4.95 6.94 8.57
C GLU A 227 -5.45 7.25 7.15
N VAL A 228 -6.72 6.93 6.91
CA VAL A 228 -7.44 7.24 5.68
C VAL A 228 -8.39 8.38 5.97
N LYS A 229 -8.19 9.50 5.28
CA LYS A 229 -9.03 10.69 5.37
C LYS A 229 -10.34 10.52 4.61
N SER A 230 -11.34 11.31 4.99
CA SER A 230 -12.64 11.37 4.30
C SER A 230 -12.47 11.73 2.83
N GLY A 231 -13.15 10.97 1.97
CA GLY A 231 -13.21 11.17 0.54
C GLY A 231 -14.49 10.57 -0.03
N ILE A 232 -14.55 10.38 -1.34
CA ILE A 232 -15.72 9.82 -2.03
C ILE A 232 -15.30 8.47 -2.62
N PRO A 233 -15.85 7.34 -2.15
CA PRO A 233 -15.57 6.04 -2.73
C PRO A 233 -15.92 6.02 -4.23
N SER A 234 -15.24 5.17 -5.00
CA SER A 234 -15.60 4.99 -6.40
C SER A 234 -17.01 4.38 -6.54
N GLU A 235 -17.69 4.62 -7.66
CA GLU A 235 -18.99 3.97 -7.92
C GLU A 235 -18.88 2.44 -7.87
N GLU A 236 -17.73 1.89 -8.30
CA GLU A 236 -17.40 0.48 -8.23
C GLU A 236 -17.29 -0.02 -6.78
N ASP A 237 -16.62 0.72 -5.89
CA ASP A 237 -16.49 0.38 -4.47
C ASP A 237 -17.84 0.36 -3.76
N ILE A 238 -18.69 1.36 -4.04
CA ILE A 238 -20.05 1.43 -3.49
C ILE A 238 -20.85 0.20 -3.95
N LEU A 239 -20.75 -0.15 -5.24
CA LEU A 239 -21.46 -1.28 -5.80
C LEU A 239 -21.00 -2.61 -5.19
N ILE A 240 -19.68 -2.85 -5.11
CA ILE A 240 -19.11 -4.07 -4.50
C ILE A 240 -19.50 -4.18 -3.03
N SER A 241 -19.39 -3.09 -2.26
CA SER A 241 -19.77 -3.09 -0.85
C SER A 241 -21.26 -3.40 -0.67
N THR A 242 -22.13 -2.78 -1.48
CA THR A 242 -23.58 -2.99 -1.41
C THR A 242 -23.96 -4.43 -1.74
N LEU A 243 -23.30 -5.03 -2.74
CA LEU A 243 -23.60 -6.39 -3.18
C LEU A 243 -22.97 -7.45 -2.27
N SER A 244 -21.87 -7.15 -1.59
CA SER A 244 -21.21 -8.07 -0.66
C SER A 244 -22.13 -8.51 0.47
N ASP A 245 -23.01 -7.64 0.94
CA ASP A 245 -23.95 -7.93 2.05
C ASP A 245 -25.08 -8.89 1.66
N ILE A 246 -25.29 -9.14 0.35
CA ILE A 246 -26.32 -10.06 -0.14
C ILE A 246 -25.75 -11.34 -0.75
N LEU A 247 -24.43 -11.51 -0.78
CA LEU A 247 -23.83 -12.73 -1.31
C LEU A 247 -24.19 -13.92 -0.43
N PRO A 248 -24.64 -15.05 -1.02
CA PRO A 248 -24.79 -16.28 -0.26
C PRO A 248 -23.45 -16.81 0.24
N ASP A 249 -23.42 -17.40 1.44
CA ASP A 249 -22.23 -17.99 2.07
C ASP A 249 -21.70 -19.27 1.39
N ASN A 250 -22.08 -19.54 0.14
CA ASN A 250 -21.74 -20.76 -0.60
C ASN A 250 -20.66 -20.54 -1.68
N GLY A 251 -19.77 -19.58 -1.45
CA GLY A 251 -18.55 -19.36 -2.23
C GLY A 251 -18.65 -18.30 -3.34
N TRP A 252 -19.63 -17.39 -3.28
CA TRP A 252 -19.70 -16.26 -4.20
C TRP A 252 -18.69 -15.18 -3.83
N LEU A 253 -18.07 -14.60 -4.86
CA LEU A 253 -17.14 -13.49 -4.78
C LEU A 253 -17.50 -12.42 -5.79
N LEU A 254 -17.09 -11.18 -5.52
CA LEU A 254 -17.31 -10.00 -6.36
C LEU A 254 -15.96 -9.45 -6.82
N PHE A 255 -15.85 -9.15 -8.11
CA PHE A 255 -14.67 -8.55 -8.70
C PHE A 255 -15.04 -7.38 -9.62
N PRO A 256 -14.28 -6.27 -9.57
CA PRO A 256 -14.19 -5.34 -10.68
C PRO A 256 -13.95 -6.08 -11.98
N PHE A 257 -14.71 -5.79 -13.02
CA PHE A 257 -14.56 -6.41 -14.32
C PHE A 257 -14.39 -5.33 -15.39
N GLN A 258 -13.30 -5.40 -16.16
CA GLN A 258 -13.02 -4.43 -17.23
C GLN A 258 -13.28 -5.01 -18.61
N LYS A 259 -14.37 -5.77 -18.76
CA LYS A 259 -14.79 -6.22 -20.09
C LYS A 259 -15.85 -5.28 -20.64
N THR A 260 -15.50 -4.63 -21.75
CA THR A 260 -16.44 -3.84 -22.53
C THR A 260 -17.65 -4.70 -22.89
N PRO A 261 -18.88 -4.20 -22.70
CA PRO A 261 -20.06 -4.87 -23.22
C PRO A 261 -19.83 -5.16 -24.71
N PRO A 262 -20.15 -6.37 -25.20
CA PRO A 262 -19.65 -6.82 -26.49
C PRO A 262 -20.07 -5.98 -27.71
N VAL A 263 -21.07 -5.09 -27.59
CA VAL A 263 -21.68 -4.39 -28.74
C VAL A 263 -21.92 -2.89 -28.51
N VAL A 264 -21.72 -2.36 -27.31
CA VAL A 264 -22.02 -0.94 -27.05
C VAL A 264 -20.78 -0.21 -26.54
N ASN A 265 -20.36 0.80 -27.29
CA ASN A 265 -19.39 1.78 -26.82
C ASN A 265 -20.06 2.72 -25.81
N LEU A 266 -20.48 2.14 -24.67
CA LEU A 266 -20.98 2.93 -23.56
C LEU A 266 -19.79 3.64 -22.96
N ALA A 267 -19.76 4.96 -23.12
CA ALA A 267 -18.91 5.78 -22.30
C ALA A 267 -19.38 5.64 -20.84
N ASN A 268 -18.45 5.41 -19.91
CA ASN A 268 -18.70 5.42 -18.47
C ASN A 268 -19.69 4.34 -17.98
N TYR A 269 -19.25 3.09 -18.01
CA TYR A 269 -19.91 1.98 -17.32
C TYR A 269 -19.04 1.45 -16.19
N VAL A 270 -19.68 0.85 -15.19
CA VAL A 270 -19.02 -0.02 -14.20
C VAL A 270 -19.54 -1.42 -14.45
N SER A 271 -18.66 -2.43 -14.44
CA SER A 271 -19.12 -3.81 -14.43
C SER A 271 -18.48 -4.64 -13.34
N ILE A 272 -19.29 -5.51 -12.77
CA ILE A 272 -18.92 -6.39 -11.66
C ILE A 272 -19.14 -7.82 -12.12
N LEU A 273 -18.08 -8.62 -12.01
CA LEU A 273 -18.14 -10.06 -12.13
C LEU A 273 -18.53 -10.63 -10.77
N VAL A 274 -19.61 -11.41 -10.72
CA VAL A 274 -19.96 -12.21 -9.54
C VAL A 274 -19.70 -13.66 -9.89
N GLU A 275 -18.77 -14.27 -9.20
CA GLU A 275 -18.30 -15.62 -9.51
C GLU A 275 -18.46 -16.51 -8.29
N ARG A 276 -19.07 -17.67 -8.48
CA ARG A 276 -19.06 -18.74 -7.49
C ARG A 276 -17.82 -19.59 -7.70
N GLN A 277 -16.92 -19.59 -6.72
CA GLN A 277 -15.78 -20.49 -6.73
C GLN A 277 -16.22 -21.94 -6.52
N ALA A 278 -15.67 -22.83 -7.33
CA ALA A 278 -15.85 -24.26 -7.21
C ALA A 278 -14.50 -24.97 -7.18
N LYS A 279 -14.48 -26.21 -6.67
CA LYS A 279 -13.25 -27.02 -6.64
C LYS A 279 -12.77 -27.41 -8.04
N LEU A 280 -13.70 -27.49 -8.99
CA LEU A 280 -13.45 -27.85 -10.38
C LEU A 280 -13.78 -26.67 -11.29
N LYS A 281 -12.97 -26.48 -12.34
CA LYS A 281 -13.11 -25.38 -13.28
C LYS A 281 -14.48 -25.36 -13.99
N ASP A 282 -15.03 -26.53 -14.28
CA ASP A 282 -16.32 -26.68 -14.99
C ASP A 282 -17.55 -26.33 -14.13
N ASP A 283 -17.34 -26.12 -12.82
CA ASP A 283 -18.38 -25.73 -11.87
C ASP A 283 -18.35 -24.25 -11.49
N VAL A 284 -17.44 -23.48 -12.09
CA VAL A 284 -17.42 -22.03 -11.95
C VAL A 284 -18.66 -21.46 -12.62
N VAL A 285 -19.43 -20.69 -11.86
CA VAL A 285 -20.61 -19.99 -12.36
C VAL A 285 -20.36 -18.50 -12.23
N ALA A 286 -20.43 -17.80 -13.35
CA ALA A 286 -20.18 -16.36 -13.42
C ALA A 286 -21.43 -15.63 -13.92
N MET A 287 -21.79 -14.57 -13.23
CA MET A 287 -22.76 -13.57 -13.70
C MET A 287 -22.05 -12.22 -13.83
N VAL A 288 -22.59 -11.35 -14.66
CA VAL A 288 -22.03 -10.01 -14.85
C VAL A 288 -23.12 -8.98 -14.65
N LEU A 289 -22.86 -8.00 -13.80
CA LEU A 289 -23.70 -6.82 -13.60
C LEU A 289 -23.04 -5.63 -14.28
N TRP A 290 -23.79 -4.88 -15.07
CA TRP A 290 -23.37 -3.61 -15.64
C TRP A 290 -24.22 -2.47 -15.06
N GLN A 291 -23.55 -1.38 -14.71
CA GLN A 291 -24.15 -0.09 -14.35
C GLN A 291 -23.80 0.92 -15.44
N THR A 292 -24.80 1.65 -15.94
CA THR A 292 -24.64 2.65 -17.00
C THR A 292 -25.30 3.97 -16.61
N ASN A 293 -24.85 5.07 -17.20
CA ASN A 293 -25.46 6.39 -17.01
C ASN A 293 -26.68 6.62 -17.92
N GLU A 294 -26.77 5.86 -19.01
CA GLU A 294 -27.82 5.97 -20.00
C GLU A 294 -28.48 4.61 -20.22
N ARG A 295 -29.79 4.63 -20.44
CA ARG A 295 -30.55 3.44 -20.80
C ARG A 295 -30.15 2.98 -22.20
N SER A 296 -29.75 1.73 -22.33
CA SER A 296 -29.51 1.04 -23.59
C SER A 296 -30.50 -0.11 -23.79
N ASP A 297 -31.45 0.07 -24.70
CA ASP A 297 -32.34 -1.03 -25.10
C ASP A 297 -31.60 -2.07 -25.96
N MET A 298 -30.49 -1.69 -26.61
CA MET A 298 -29.63 -2.61 -27.37
C MET A 298 -28.95 -3.64 -26.48
N LEU A 299 -28.47 -3.23 -25.29
CA LEU A 299 -27.91 -4.17 -24.32
C LEU A 299 -28.95 -5.22 -23.92
N ALA A 300 -30.19 -4.80 -23.64
CA ALA A 300 -31.26 -5.68 -23.18
C ALA A 300 -31.71 -6.73 -24.21
N GLN A 301 -31.33 -6.58 -25.48
CA GLN A 301 -31.68 -7.51 -26.57
C GLN A 301 -30.53 -8.43 -26.93
N GLN A 302 -29.37 -8.27 -26.30
CA GLN A 302 -28.18 -8.98 -26.69
C GLN A 302 -28.15 -10.40 -26.14
N LYS A 303 -27.88 -11.36 -27.03
CA LYS A 303 -27.52 -12.73 -26.66
C LYS A 303 -26.01 -12.83 -26.38
N VAL A 304 -25.66 -13.52 -25.30
CA VAL A 304 -24.29 -13.89 -24.95
C VAL A 304 -24.16 -15.41 -25.16
N GLY A 305 -23.37 -15.81 -26.16
CA GLY A 305 -23.27 -17.22 -26.56
C GLY A 305 -24.57 -17.76 -27.15
N ASP A 306 -24.87 -19.03 -26.87
CA ASP A 306 -25.89 -19.79 -27.60
C ASP A 306 -27.33 -19.63 -27.08
N ALA A 307 -27.58 -19.03 -25.91
CA ALA A 307 -28.94 -19.06 -25.35
C ALA A 307 -29.37 -17.93 -24.39
N GLU A 308 -28.50 -17.04 -23.93
CA GLU A 308 -28.83 -16.22 -22.75
C GLU A 308 -28.79 -14.72 -23.05
N VAL A 309 -29.81 -14.00 -22.56
CA VAL A 309 -30.04 -12.58 -22.84
C VAL A 309 -29.60 -11.73 -21.66
N ILE A 310 -28.98 -10.58 -21.93
CA ILE A 310 -28.73 -9.56 -20.90
C ILE A 310 -30.07 -8.93 -20.51
N GLU A 311 -30.43 -9.00 -19.23
CA GLU A 311 -31.70 -8.49 -18.72
C GLU A 311 -31.54 -7.09 -18.13
N TYR A 312 -32.47 -6.18 -18.44
CA TYR A 312 -32.58 -4.89 -17.74
C TYR A 312 -33.26 -5.11 -16.38
N LEU A 313 -32.53 -4.83 -15.29
CA LEU A 313 -33.04 -5.01 -13.93
C LEU A 313 -33.85 -3.81 -13.42
N GLY A 314 -33.55 -2.61 -13.92
CA GLY A 314 -34.15 -1.37 -13.45
C GLY A 314 -33.15 -0.23 -13.37
N HIS A 315 -33.55 0.86 -12.72
CA HIS A 315 -32.73 2.04 -12.50
C HIS A 315 -32.75 2.46 -11.02
N SER A 316 -31.64 3.03 -10.53
CA SER A 316 -31.56 3.55 -9.17
C SER A 316 -32.18 4.95 -9.07
N LEU A 317 -32.43 5.40 -7.83
CA LEU A 317 -32.84 6.78 -7.53
C LEU A 317 -31.84 7.84 -8.02
N LEU A 318 -30.60 7.46 -8.25
CA LEU A 318 -29.54 8.33 -8.78
C LEU A 318 -29.51 8.34 -10.32
N GLY A 319 -30.47 7.70 -10.98
CA GLY A 319 -30.59 7.67 -12.44
C GLY A 319 -29.61 6.75 -13.15
N LYS A 320 -28.98 5.80 -12.43
CA LYS A 320 -28.14 4.76 -13.05
C LYS A 320 -29.00 3.60 -13.51
N TYR A 321 -28.68 3.01 -14.66
CA TYR A 321 -29.39 1.86 -15.23
C TYR A 321 -28.59 0.59 -15.02
N TYR A 322 -29.26 -0.51 -14.69
CA TYR A 322 -28.61 -1.77 -14.34
C TYR A 322 -29.04 -2.89 -15.28
N TYR A 323 -28.05 -3.65 -15.73
CA TYR A 323 -28.21 -4.79 -16.62
C TYR A 323 -27.49 -5.99 -16.03
N VAL A 324 -28.05 -7.17 -16.18
CA VAL A 324 -27.42 -8.38 -15.65
C VAL A 324 -27.44 -9.50 -16.67
N TYR A 325 -26.35 -10.25 -16.71
CA TYR A 325 -26.27 -11.55 -17.34
C TYR A 325 -26.19 -12.59 -16.23
N ILE A 326 -27.20 -13.46 -16.13
CA ILE A 326 -27.29 -14.51 -15.11
C ILE A 326 -27.53 -15.83 -15.83
N PRO A 327 -26.54 -16.75 -15.86
CA PRO A 327 -26.73 -18.04 -16.48
C PRO A 327 -27.73 -18.89 -15.69
N LEU A 328 -28.43 -19.82 -16.35
CA LEU A 328 -29.41 -20.70 -15.68
C LEU A 328 -28.82 -21.42 -14.46
N LYS A 329 -27.57 -21.90 -14.57
CA LYS A 329 -26.84 -22.56 -13.49
C LYS A 329 -26.64 -21.66 -12.26
N ALA A 330 -26.63 -20.33 -12.41
CA ALA A 330 -26.55 -19.40 -11.27
C ALA A 330 -27.84 -19.40 -10.44
N GLU A 331 -29.00 -19.51 -11.07
CA GLU A 331 -30.28 -19.55 -10.37
C GLU A 331 -30.46 -20.83 -9.55
N GLU A 332 -29.80 -21.92 -9.92
CA GLU A 332 -29.77 -23.14 -9.09
C GLU A 332 -29.08 -22.90 -7.74
N TYR A 333 -28.02 -22.08 -7.71
CA TYR A 333 -27.26 -21.76 -6.50
C TYR A 333 -27.75 -20.51 -5.76
N TRP A 334 -28.42 -19.60 -6.47
CA TRP A 334 -28.98 -18.37 -5.91
C TRP A 334 -30.33 -18.05 -6.60
N PRO A 335 -31.42 -18.74 -6.22
CA PRO A 335 -32.71 -18.61 -6.92
C PRO A 335 -33.34 -17.21 -6.87
N SER A 336 -33.00 -16.43 -5.84
CA SER A 336 -33.51 -15.07 -5.62
C SER A 336 -32.60 -13.96 -6.15
N VAL A 337 -31.51 -14.29 -6.86
CA VAL A 337 -30.44 -13.35 -7.25
C VAL A 337 -30.96 -12.02 -7.83
N ARG A 338 -31.89 -12.07 -8.79
CA ARG A 338 -32.46 -10.87 -9.43
C ARG A 338 -33.16 -9.97 -8.42
N LYS A 339 -34.00 -10.57 -7.57
CA LYS A 339 -34.77 -9.87 -6.55
C LYS A 339 -33.85 -9.27 -5.49
N ASP A 340 -32.82 -10.02 -5.09
CA ASP A 340 -31.87 -9.60 -4.06
C ASP A 340 -31.02 -8.43 -4.56
N ILE A 341 -30.47 -8.50 -5.78
CA ILE A 341 -29.73 -7.40 -6.41
C ILE A 341 -30.63 -6.16 -6.56
N ALA A 342 -31.83 -6.33 -7.13
CA ALA A 342 -32.74 -5.20 -7.34
C ALA A 342 -33.15 -4.53 -6.01
N LYS A 343 -33.35 -5.32 -4.96
CA LYS A 343 -33.66 -4.81 -3.62
C LYS A 343 -32.46 -4.09 -3.00
N ALA A 344 -31.26 -4.68 -3.03
CA ALA A 344 -30.05 -4.08 -2.46
C ALA A 344 -29.73 -2.74 -3.11
N LEU A 345 -29.89 -2.64 -4.42
CA LEU A 345 -29.65 -1.42 -5.20
C LEU A 345 -30.87 -0.47 -5.24
N SER A 346 -31.97 -0.83 -4.55
CA SER A 346 -33.22 -0.05 -4.51
C SER A 346 -33.74 0.34 -5.90
N LEU A 347 -33.74 -0.61 -6.84
CA LEU A 347 -34.08 -0.37 -8.24
C LEU A 347 -35.58 -0.17 -8.46
N GLN A 348 -35.91 0.74 -9.38
CA GLN A 348 -37.24 0.97 -9.94
C GLN A 348 -37.29 0.43 -11.38
N LYS A 349 -38.45 -0.06 -11.80
CA LYS A 349 -38.63 -0.58 -13.15
C LYS A 349 -38.83 0.53 -14.18
#